data_AF-A0A1F6HCY5-F1
#
_entry.id   AF-A0A1F6HCY5-F1
#
_cell.length_a   1.000
_cell.length_b   1.000
_cell.length_c   1.000
_cell.angle_alpha   90.00
_cell.angle_beta   90.00
_cell.angle_gamma   90.00
#
_symmetry.space_group_name_H-M   'P 1'
#
loop_
_entity.id
_entity.type
_entity.pdbx_description
1 polymer ?
#
loop_
_entity_poly.entity_id
_entity_poly.type
_entity_poly.pdbx_seq_one_letter_code
_entity_poly.pdbx_strand_id
1 'polypeptide(L)' 'MVIFPFVPLIPVLIITQSINAVLLLPVLIFLYILSNDKKILGGYINSKITNTIVILAFTGISIAVIIYLFATFFPNLFG' A
#
# COMPACT_ATOMS: atom_id res chain seq x y z
N MET A 1 -14.72 -19.99 12.02
CA MET A 1 -16.09 -19.63 11.58
C MET A 1 -16.01 -19.13 10.14
N VAL A 2 -16.42 -19.96 9.18
CA VAL A 2 -16.63 -19.53 7.79
C VAL A 2 -18.07 -19.02 7.72
N ILE A 3 -18.22 -17.70 7.61
CA ILE A 3 -19.53 -17.01 7.61
C ILE A 3 -20.28 -17.21 6.28
N PHE A 4 -19.66 -17.82 5.26
CA PHE A 4 -20.31 -18.11 3.98
C PHE A 4 -19.78 -19.41 3.32
N PRO A 5 -20.52 -20.54 3.38
CA PRO A 5 -20.04 -21.83 2.88
C PRO A 5 -19.94 -21.93 1.36
N PHE A 6 -20.57 -21.00 0.61
CA PHE A 6 -20.62 -21.01 -0.85
C PHE A 6 -19.64 -20.05 -1.52
N VAL A 7 -18.91 -19.24 -0.75
CA VAL A 7 -17.93 -18.31 -1.31
C VAL A 7 -16.54 -18.90 -1.14
N PRO A 8 -15.80 -19.15 -2.24
CA PRO A 8 -14.44 -19.65 -2.13
C PRO A 8 -13.56 -18.61 -1.43
N LEU A 9 -12.93 -19.02 -0.33
CA LEU A 9 -12.16 -18.13 0.55
C LEU A 9 -10.91 -17.56 -0.14
N ILE A 10 -10.25 -18.35 -0.99
CA ILE A 10 -9.01 -17.95 -1.66
C ILE A 10 -9.22 -16.77 -2.62
N PRO A 11 -10.22 -16.78 -3.54
CA PRO A 11 -10.55 -15.60 -4.36
C PRO A 11 -10.89 -14.35 -3.55
N VAL A 12 -11.63 -14.49 -2.44
CA VAL A 12 -11.95 -13.35 -1.57
C VAL A 12 -10.70 -12.75 -0.95
N LEU A 13 -9.76 -13.60 -0.50
CA LEU A 13 -8.47 -13.14 0.01
C LEU A 13 -7.70 -12.40 -1.09
N ILE A 14 -7.60 -12.94 -2.30
CA ILE A 14 -6.91 -12.28 -3.41
C ILE A 14 -7.52 -10.90 -3.69
N ILE A 15 -8.85 -10.80 -3.82
CA ILE A 15 -9.56 -9.53 -4.05
C ILE A 15 -9.30 -8.54 -2.92
N THR A 16 -9.38 -9.00 -1.67
CA THR A 16 -9.14 -8.16 -0.48
C THR A 16 -7.71 -7.63 -0.47
N GLN A 17 -6.73 -8.46 -0.82
CA GLN A 17 -5.32 -8.06 -0.89
C GLN A 17 -5.07 -7.06 -2.03
N SER A 18 -5.69 -7.24 -3.19
CA SER A 18 -5.61 -6.24 -4.28
C SER A 18 -6.17 -4.89 -3.85
N ILE A 19 -7.33 -4.87 -3.20
CA ILE A 19 -7.94 -3.63 -2.73
C ILE A 19 -7.06 -2.97 -1.65
N ASN A 20 -6.61 -3.73 -0.66
CA ASN A 20 -5.76 -3.22 0.42
C ASN A 20 -4.44 -2.65 -0.10
N ALA A 21 -3.81 -3.31 -1.06
CA ALA A 21 -2.56 -2.87 -1.67
C ALA A 21 -2.73 -1.52 -2.39
N VAL A 22 -3.83 -1.34 -3.12
CA VAL A 22 -4.16 -0.08 -3.81
C VAL A 22 -4.50 1.02 -2.80
N LEU A 23 -5.28 0.71 -1.76
CA LEU A 23 -5.67 1.68 -0.73
C LEU A 23 -4.50 2.16 0.14
N LEU A 24 -3.43 1.37 0.25
CA LEU A 24 -2.24 1.77 0.99
C LEU A 24 -1.54 3.00 0.35
N LEU A 25 -1.61 3.15 -0.97
CA LEU A 25 -1.00 4.27 -1.70
C LEU A 25 -1.53 5.65 -1.28
N PRO A 26 -2.84 5.95 -1.34
CA PRO A 26 -3.36 7.23 -0.87
C PRO A 26 -3.13 7.42 0.63
N VAL A 27 -3.21 6.37 1.45
CA VAL A 27 -2.94 6.45 2.89
C VAL A 27 -1.50 6.90 3.16
N LEU A 28 -0.52 6.36 2.44
CA LEU A 28 0.88 6.78 2.56
C LEU A 28 1.10 8.22 2.12
N ILE A 29 0.40 8.69 1.07
CA ILE A 29 0.45 10.09 0.64
C ILE A 29 -0.08 11.00 1.76
N PHE A 30 -1.24 10.65 2.35
CA PHE A 30 -1.79 11.41 3.47
C PHE A 30 -0.84 11.43 4.67
N LEU A 31 -0.26 10.29 5.02
CA LEU A 31 0.69 10.19 6.13
C LEU A 31 1.94 11.03 5.84
N TYR A 32 2.46 11.01 4.61
CA TYR A 32 3.58 11.86 4.21
C TYR A 32 3.26 13.35 4.34
N ILE A 33 2.08 13.78 3.89
CA ILE A 33 1.63 15.19 4.01
C ILE A 33 1.51 15.56 5.49
N LEU A 34 0.82 14.72 6.27
CA LEU A 34 0.60 14.92 7.71
C LEU A 34 1.92 15.02 8.46
N SER A 35 2.85 14.08 8.25
CA SER A 35 4.16 14.04 8.89
C SER A 35 5.08 15.23 8.54
N ASN A 36 4.80 15.93 7.45
CA ASN A 36 5.51 17.15 7.05
C ASN A 36 4.77 18.44 7.46
N ASP A 37 3.53 18.36 7.94
CA ASP A 37 2.75 19.54 8.32
C ASP A 37 3.18 20.05 9.71
N LYS A 38 3.89 21.19 9.71
CA LYS A 38 4.30 21.91 10.92
C LYS A 38 3.12 22.40 11.76
N LYS A 39 1.94 22.65 11.17
CA LYS A 39 0.76 23.06 11.92
C LYS A 39 0.22 21.93 12.78
N ILE A 40 0.41 20.68 12.35
CA ILE A 40 -0.12 19.49 13.02
C ILE A 40 0.93 18.86 13.93
N LEU A 41 2.19 18.73 13.50
CA LEU A 41 3.28 18.14 14.30
C LEU A 41 4.14 19.14 15.09
N GLY A 42 3.97 20.45 14.87
CA GLY A 42 4.75 21.47 15.56
C GLY A 42 6.26 21.36 15.27
N GLY A 43 7.04 21.04 16.31
CA GLY A 43 8.51 20.92 16.24
C GLY A 43 9.03 19.53 15.83
N TYR A 44 8.18 18.51 15.76
CA TYR A 44 8.56 17.12 15.46
C TYR A 44 8.38 16.76 13.98
N ILE A 45 8.47 17.73 13.09
CA ILE A 45 8.37 17.45 11.65
C ILE A 45 9.49 16.54 11.18
N ASN A 46 9.21 15.75 10.15
CA ASN A 46 10.22 14.92 9.52
C ASN A 46 11.40 15.79 9.04
N SER A 47 12.60 15.38 9.44
CA SER A 47 13.84 15.94 8.91
C SER A 47 14.01 15.52 7.43
N LYS A 48 14.90 16.21 6.69
CA LYS A 48 15.19 15.86 5.29
C LYS A 48 15.58 14.38 5.10
N ILE A 49 16.24 13.77 6.09
CA ILE A 49 16.64 12.35 6.05
C ILE A 49 15.43 11.45 6.16
N THR A 50 14.56 11.72 7.14
CA THR A 50 13.31 10.96 7.34
C THR A 50 12.41 11.09 6.12
N ASN A 51 12.37 12.27 5.51
CA ASN A 51 11.61 12.50 4.30
C ASN A 51 12.10 11.64 3.11
N THR A 52 13.41 11.53 2.93
CA THR A 52 14.01 10.65 1.92
C THR A 52 13.65 9.18 2.14
N ILE A 53 13.68 8.72 3.40
CA ILE A 53 13.30 7.34 3.75
C ILE A 53 11.82 7.07 3.43
N VAL A 54 10.93 8.01 3.79
CA VAL A 54 9.50 7.87 3.48
C VAL A 54 9.25 7.86 1.98
N ILE A 55 9.94 8.71 1.21
CA ILE A 55 9.85 8.69 -0.26
C ILE A 55 10.35 7.36 -0.82
N LEU A 56 11.48 6.83 -0.32
CA LEU A 56 12.01 5.53 -0.75
C LEU A 56 11.05 4.37 -0.42
N ALA A 57 10.43 4.40 0.76
CA ALA A 57 9.42 3.43 1.14
C ALA A 57 8.19 3.55 0.23
N PHE A 58 7.75 4.77 -0.06
CA PHE A 58 6.61 5.03 -0.94
C PHE A 58 6.86 4.52 -2.37
N THR A 59 8.05 4.79 -2.93
CA THR A 59 8.41 4.28 -4.27
C THR A 59 8.51 2.76 -4.28
N GLY A 60 9.14 2.15 -3.27
CA GLY A 60 9.24 0.70 -3.15
C GLY A 60 7.88 0.01 -3.05
N ILE A 61 6.98 0.55 -2.23
CA ILE A 61 5.61 0.02 -2.09
C ILE A 61 4.83 0.21 -3.40
N SER A 62 4.96 1.37 -4.05
CA SER A 62 4.31 1.62 -5.35
C SER A 62 4.73 0.60 -6.42
N ILE A 63 6.03 0.28 -6.50
CA ILE A 63 6.56 -0.73 -7.42
C ILE A 63 5.99 -2.12 -7.07
N ALA A 64 5.96 -2.48 -5.78
CA ALA A 64 5.42 -3.76 -5.34
C ALA A 64 3.92 -3.91 -5.67
N VAL A 65 3.12 -2.85 -5.51
CA VAL A 65 1.70 -2.83 -5.88
C VAL A 65 1.54 -3.02 -7.38
N ILE A 66 2.36 -2.37 -8.21
CA ILE A 66 2.33 -2.51 -9.67
C ILE A 66 2.65 -3.95 -10.07
N ILE A 67 3.71 -4.54 -9.50
CA ILE A 67 4.09 -5.94 -9.77
C ILE A 67 2.96 -6.89 -9.36
N TYR A 68 2.34 -6.66 -8.20
CA TYR A 68 1.24 -7.48 -7.69
C TYR A 68 0.00 -7.42 -8.59
N LEU A 69 -0.38 -6.21 -9.04
CA LEU A 69 -1.46 -6.04 -10.01
C LEU A 69 -1.12 -6.74 -11.33
N PHE A 70 0.09 -6.57 -11.83
CA PHE A 70 0.53 -7.18 -13.09
C PHE A 70 0.50 -8.72 -13.02
N ALA A 71 0.96 -9.30 -11.91
CA ALA A 71 0.89 -10.75 -11.66
C ALA A 71 -0.55 -11.26 -11.53
N THR A 72 -1.47 -10.43 -11.00
CA THR A 72 -2.89 -10.78 -10.91
C THR A 72 -3.56 -10.82 -12.29
N PHE A 73 -3.21 -9.89 -13.19
CA PHE A 73 -3.77 -9.84 -14.55
C PHE A 73 -3.07 -10.78 -15.54
N PHE A 74 -1.77 -11.04 -15.37
CA PHE A 74 -0.96 -11.93 -16.20
C PHE A 74 -0.32 -13.05 -15.38
N PRO A 75 -1.11 -13.98 -14.83
CA PRO A 75 -0.62 -15.05 -13.96
C PRO A 75 0.39 -15.99 -14.63
N ASN A 76 0.43 -16.04 -15.97
CA ASN A 76 1.28 -16.98 -16.74
C ASN A 76 2.60 -16.38 -17.28
N LEU A 77 3.06 -15.22 -16.80
CA LEU A 77 4.35 -14.65 -17.23
C LEU A 77 5.56 -15.14 -16.41
N PHE A 78 5.31 -15.67 -15.21
CA PHE A 78 6.32 -16.22 -14.30
C PHE A 78 6.07 -17.71 -13.96
N GLY A 79 5.23 -18.38 -14.78
CA GLY A 79 4.92 -19.81 -14.70
C GLY A 79 5.64 -20.60 -15.77
#